data_AF-A0A1J0GGW9-F1
#
_entry.id   AF-A0A1J0GGW9-F1
#
_cell.length_a   1.000
_cell.length_b   1.000
_cell.length_c   1.000
_cell.angle_alpha   90.00
_cell.angle_beta   90.00
_cell.angle_gamma   90.00
#
_symmetry.space_group_name_H-M   'P 1'
#
loop_
_entity.id
_entity.type
_entity.pdbx_description
1 polymer ?
#
loop_
_entity_poly.entity_id
_entity_poly.type
_entity_poly.pdbx_seq_one_letter_code
_entity_poly.pdbx_strand_id
1 'polypeptide(L)'
;MAITHDDFIPRPGIVNKQGYLPDPSELVCIEIPKVFDQCLIKRCLIYGCGPDTVDTDAELRSNSLNGPKTFTGCRNFHLKLISVEKIPLKKNSSYKKIVLCFVISFYADFIDCKGEPSYDFYEINRTEIIPKLYCPDSMAQISTTSVPTGKSSDIDSEIIKLELVPECLGGFFCKDDCGESFLDITLGFHLIVKCELVVQLLIPSYGYCPIPCQCEEDCEEDPCEEFDRAPVPKFFPDQKLEPLFDE
;
A
#
# COMPACT_ATOMS: atom_id res chain seq x y z
N MET A 1 8.38 41.97 8.37
CA MET A 1 8.42 41.99 6.88
C MET A 1 7.75 40.71 6.41
N ALA A 2 6.70 40.80 5.60
CA ALA A 2 6.01 39.63 5.07
C ALA A 2 6.84 39.03 3.93
N ILE A 3 7.05 37.72 3.94
CA ILE A 3 7.84 36.99 2.94
C ILE A 3 6.87 36.49 1.86
N THR A 4 7.20 36.72 0.59
CA THR A 4 6.43 36.29 -0.59
C THR A 4 6.71 34.82 -0.93
N HIS A 5 5.72 34.15 -1.54
CA HIS A 5 5.66 32.69 -1.77
C HIS A 5 6.80 32.14 -2.67
N ASP A 6 7.51 33.01 -3.39
CA ASP A 6 8.54 32.65 -4.37
C ASP A 6 9.94 32.39 -3.78
N ASP A 7 10.17 32.71 -2.50
CA ASP A 7 11.48 32.56 -1.85
C ASP A 7 11.62 31.28 -1.00
N PHE A 8 10.59 30.44 -0.95
CA PHE A 8 10.59 29.24 -0.11
C PHE A 8 11.24 28.05 -0.82
N ILE A 9 12.51 27.77 -0.50
CA ILE A 9 13.20 26.56 -0.93
C ILE A 9 13.29 25.60 0.27
N PRO A 10 12.47 24.53 0.32
CA PRO A 10 12.52 23.56 1.42
C PRO A 10 13.86 22.82 1.39
N ARG A 11 14.66 22.98 2.45
CA ARG A 11 15.88 22.19 2.68
C ARG A 11 15.68 21.29 3.90
N PRO A 12 15.97 19.99 3.83
CA PRO A 12 16.02 19.15 5.02
C PRO A 12 17.25 19.55 5.84
N GLY A 13 17.06 20.17 7.01
CA GLY A 13 18.16 20.67 7.84
C GLY A 13 17.76 21.06 9.26
N ILE A 14 18.77 21.20 10.13
CA ILE A 14 18.64 21.64 11.53
C ILE A 14 17.98 23.01 11.58
N VAL A 15 16.92 23.14 12.40
CA VAL A 15 16.19 24.39 12.65
C VAL A 15 17.00 25.29 13.58
N ASN A 16 18.15 25.79 13.10
CA ASN A 16 18.91 27.00 13.53
C ASN A 16 20.38 26.90 12.99
N LYS A 17 21.15 27.97 12.71
CA LYS A 17 21.12 29.40 13.09
C LYS A 17 21.10 30.38 11.89
N GLN A 18 20.71 29.95 10.68
CA GLN A 18 20.72 30.83 9.50
C GLN A 18 19.53 30.67 8.51
N GLY A 19 18.34 30.15 8.87
CA GLY A 19 17.29 29.89 7.86
C GLY A 19 15.82 29.92 8.30
N TYR A 20 15.20 31.09 8.10
CA TYR A 20 13.80 31.38 7.67
C TYR A 20 12.57 30.93 8.47
N LEU A 21 12.67 30.17 9.55
CA LEU A 21 11.51 29.96 10.44
C LEU A 21 11.54 30.96 11.62
N PRO A 22 10.40 31.56 12.01
CA PRO A 22 10.33 32.37 13.22
C PRO A 22 10.66 31.52 14.47
N ASP A 23 10.76 32.14 15.63
CA ASP A 23 10.82 31.37 16.87
C ASP A 23 9.48 30.63 17.07
N PRO A 24 9.48 29.37 17.53
CA PRO A 24 8.25 28.63 17.76
C PRO A 24 7.42 29.28 18.85
N SER A 25 6.10 29.30 18.64
CA SER A 25 5.11 29.88 19.55
C SER A 25 5.01 29.07 20.84
N GLU A 26 5.16 27.75 20.76
CA GLU A 26 5.13 26.84 21.90
C GLU A 26 5.86 25.52 21.58
N LEU A 27 6.14 24.73 22.63
CA LEU A 27 6.59 23.34 22.50
C LEU A 27 5.40 22.42 22.81
N VAL A 28 5.03 21.57 21.86
CA VAL A 28 3.89 20.65 21.98
C VAL A 28 4.41 19.22 22.11
N CYS A 29 3.87 18.49 23.07
CA CYS A 29 4.05 17.05 23.16
C CYS A 29 2.93 16.36 22.39
N ILE A 30 3.28 15.57 21.37
CA ILE A 30 2.33 14.80 20.56
C ILE A 30 2.61 13.31 20.67
N GLU A 31 1.56 12.50 20.68
CA GLU A 31 1.65 11.04 20.58
C GLU A 31 1.48 10.65 19.12
N ILE A 32 2.54 10.07 18.53
CA ILE A 32 2.51 9.65 17.13
C ILE A 32 3.07 8.24 16.93
N PRO A 33 2.56 7.51 15.92
CA PRO A 33 3.21 6.31 15.44
C PRO A 33 4.55 6.64 14.77
N LYS A 34 5.66 6.20 15.36
CA LYS A 34 7.00 6.35 14.78
C LYS A 34 7.51 5.00 14.27
N VAL A 35 7.89 4.98 12.99
CA VAL A 35 8.59 3.83 12.38
C VAL A 35 10.07 3.89 12.76
N PHE A 36 10.57 2.84 13.40
CA PHE A 36 11.97 2.69 13.82
C PHE A 36 12.82 1.98 12.78
N ASP A 37 12.23 1.01 12.09
CA ASP A 37 12.86 0.25 11.02
C ASP A 37 11.79 -0.29 10.08
N GLN A 38 12.20 -0.58 8.84
CA GLN A 38 11.32 -1.19 7.85
C GLN A 38 12.09 -2.12 6.92
N CYS A 39 11.43 -3.20 6.52
CA CYS A 39 11.96 -4.17 5.56
C CYS A 39 11.01 -4.33 4.39
N LEU A 40 11.53 -4.21 3.17
CA LEU A 40 10.81 -4.52 1.94
C LEU A 40 11.09 -5.95 1.52
N ILE A 41 10.05 -6.74 1.37
CA ILE A 41 10.09 -8.10 0.83
C ILE A 41 9.40 -8.08 -0.53
N LYS A 42 10.05 -8.65 -1.54
CA LYS A 42 9.48 -8.82 -2.88
C LYS A 42 9.36 -10.32 -3.19
N ARG A 43 8.19 -10.74 -3.64
CA ARG A 43 7.92 -12.13 -4.06
C ARG A 43 7.15 -12.14 -5.38
N CYS A 44 7.38 -13.20 -6.14
CA CYS A 44 6.59 -13.57 -7.31
C CYS A 44 6.25 -15.05 -7.13
N LEU A 45 5.00 -15.33 -6.78
CA LEU A 45 4.52 -16.66 -6.53
C LEU A 45 3.81 -17.20 -7.77
N ILE A 46 4.13 -18.44 -8.12
CA ILE A 46 3.41 -19.24 -9.12
C ILE A 46 2.83 -20.48 -8.45
N TYR A 47 1.82 -21.08 -9.07
CA TYR A 47 1.37 -22.40 -8.63
C TYR A 47 2.52 -23.42 -8.69
N GLY A 48 2.69 -24.19 -7.63
CA GLY A 48 3.59 -25.34 -7.60
C GLY A 48 3.01 -26.45 -6.72
N CYS A 49 3.06 -27.69 -7.21
CA CYS A 49 2.61 -28.84 -6.42
C CYS A 49 3.65 -29.20 -5.35
N GLY A 50 3.15 -29.56 -4.16
CA GLY A 50 3.99 -30.00 -3.04
C GLY A 50 4.22 -28.90 -1.99
N PRO A 51 5.34 -28.93 -1.26
CA PRO A 51 5.60 -27.96 -0.19
C PRO A 51 5.90 -26.57 -0.77
N ASP A 52 5.40 -25.54 -0.10
CA ASP A 52 5.58 -24.16 -0.52
C ASP A 52 7.06 -23.76 -0.49
N THR A 53 7.46 -22.99 -1.49
CA THR A 53 8.82 -22.45 -1.61
C THR A 53 8.78 -20.93 -1.62
N VAL A 54 9.93 -20.28 -1.83
CA VAL A 54 10.00 -18.82 -1.94
C VAL A 54 9.17 -18.30 -3.12
N ASP A 55 9.09 -19.08 -4.21
CA ASP A 55 8.49 -18.66 -5.48
C ASP A 55 7.29 -19.52 -5.89
N THR A 56 6.95 -20.56 -5.11
CA THR A 56 5.82 -21.46 -5.41
C THR A 56 4.88 -21.60 -4.24
N ASP A 57 3.59 -21.73 -4.55
CA ASP A 57 2.53 -21.92 -3.57
C ASP A 57 1.42 -22.83 -4.12
N ALA A 58 0.98 -23.82 -3.33
CA ALA A 58 -0.06 -24.75 -3.76
C ALA A 58 -1.46 -24.10 -3.77
N GLU A 59 -1.67 -23.04 -3.00
CA GLU A 59 -2.96 -22.34 -2.85
C GLU A 59 -3.23 -21.37 -4.02
N LEU A 60 -2.29 -21.25 -4.97
CA LEU A 60 -2.43 -20.46 -6.20
C LEU A 60 -3.18 -21.19 -7.33
N ARG A 61 -3.78 -22.34 -7.06
CA ARG A 61 -4.68 -23.06 -7.97
C ARG A 61 -6.10 -23.02 -7.45
N SER A 62 -7.05 -22.69 -8.34
CA SER A 62 -8.48 -22.69 -8.06
C SER A 62 -9.02 -24.07 -7.69
N ASN A 63 -10.26 -24.12 -7.24
CA ASN A 63 -11.04 -25.35 -7.31
C ASN A 63 -11.39 -25.70 -8.77
N SER A 64 -11.93 -26.90 -9.00
CA SER A 64 -12.37 -27.33 -10.33
C SER A 64 -13.42 -26.38 -10.91
N LEU A 65 -13.18 -25.89 -12.12
CA LEU A 65 -13.99 -24.88 -12.81
C LEU A 65 -14.81 -25.48 -13.95
N ASN A 66 -16.08 -25.07 -14.06
CA ASN A 66 -16.98 -25.52 -15.11
C ASN A 66 -16.91 -24.61 -16.34
N GLY A 67 -16.03 -24.98 -17.28
CA GLY A 67 -15.91 -24.32 -18.59
C GLY A 67 -15.38 -22.89 -18.54
N PRO A 68 -14.25 -22.61 -17.86
CA PRO A 68 -13.65 -21.29 -17.90
C PRO A 68 -13.07 -21.00 -19.30
N LYS A 69 -13.10 -19.73 -19.71
CA LYS A 69 -12.68 -19.31 -21.05
C LYS A 69 -11.59 -18.26 -21.04
N THR A 70 -11.80 -17.15 -20.34
CA THR A 70 -10.88 -16.00 -20.39
C THR A 70 -10.66 -15.42 -19.00
N PHE A 71 -9.42 -15.44 -18.55
CA PHE A 71 -9.02 -14.77 -17.32
C PHE A 71 -9.02 -13.25 -17.53
N THR A 72 -9.60 -12.51 -16.58
CA THR A 72 -9.76 -11.04 -16.70
C THR A 72 -8.83 -10.29 -15.76
N GLY A 73 -8.68 -10.76 -14.52
CA GLY A 73 -7.83 -10.11 -13.54
C GLY A 73 -8.11 -10.56 -12.12
N CYS A 74 -7.42 -9.95 -11.16
CA CYS A 74 -7.66 -10.15 -9.74
C CYS A 74 -8.12 -8.84 -9.07
N ARG A 75 -8.96 -8.92 -8.04
CA ARG A 75 -9.45 -7.76 -7.29
C ARG A 75 -9.62 -8.03 -5.80
N ASN A 76 -9.83 -6.95 -5.04
CA ASN A 76 -10.10 -6.95 -3.60
C ASN A 76 -9.04 -7.71 -2.78
N PHE A 77 -7.77 -7.39 -3.00
CA PHE A 77 -6.70 -7.94 -2.20
C PHE A 77 -6.82 -7.50 -0.74
N HIS A 78 -6.80 -8.47 0.17
CA HIS A 78 -6.87 -8.24 1.61
C HIS A 78 -5.74 -9.01 2.30
N LEU A 79 -4.99 -8.30 3.13
CA LEU A 79 -3.90 -8.85 3.94
C LEU A 79 -4.38 -9.03 5.38
N LYS A 80 -4.21 -10.24 5.91
CA LYS A 80 -4.47 -10.57 7.31
C LYS A 80 -3.22 -11.11 7.97
N LEU A 81 -2.70 -10.40 8.97
CA LEU A 81 -1.62 -10.90 9.81
C LEU A 81 -2.15 -11.98 10.76
N ILE A 82 -1.56 -13.17 10.73
CA ILE A 82 -1.94 -14.29 11.62
C ILE A 82 -1.10 -14.25 12.90
N SER A 83 0.22 -14.20 12.76
CA SER A 83 1.12 -14.22 13.91
C SER A 83 2.46 -13.56 13.59
N VAL A 84 3.10 -13.06 14.66
CA VAL A 84 4.42 -12.45 14.62
C VAL A 84 5.24 -13.06 15.74
N GLU A 85 6.32 -13.76 15.38
CA GLU A 85 7.31 -14.23 16.35
C GLU A 85 8.53 -13.31 16.30
N LYS A 86 8.96 -12.83 17.47
CA LYS A 86 10.14 -11.98 17.61
C LYS A 86 11.20 -12.72 18.40
N ILE A 87 12.33 -13.00 17.76
CA ILE A 87 13.44 -13.75 18.35
C ILE A 87 14.63 -12.80 18.55
N PRO A 88 15.00 -12.43 19.79
CA PRO A 88 16.14 -11.56 20.05
C PRO A 88 17.46 -12.15 19.53
N LEU A 89 18.30 -11.32 18.89
CA LEU A 89 19.60 -11.76 18.42
C LEU A 89 20.64 -11.71 19.56
N LYS A 90 21.38 -12.81 19.76
CA LYS A 90 22.37 -12.97 20.85
C LYS A 90 23.41 -11.85 20.96
N LYS A 91 23.75 -11.19 19.85
CA LYS A 91 24.77 -10.12 19.81
C LYS A 91 24.22 -8.73 20.11
N ASN A 92 22.92 -8.48 19.87
CA ASN A 92 22.27 -7.17 20.06
C ASN A 92 20.78 -7.38 20.34
N SER A 93 20.33 -7.16 21.58
CA SER A 93 18.92 -7.36 21.99
C SER A 93 17.93 -6.48 21.24
N SER A 94 18.34 -5.27 20.82
CA SER A 94 17.49 -4.34 20.05
C SER A 94 17.24 -4.77 18.61
N TYR A 95 17.96 -5.77 18.09
CA TYR A 95 17.68 -6.38 16.79
C TYR A 95 17.06 -7.75 17.01
N LYS A 96 15.95 -8.00 16.33
CA LYS A 96 15.18 -9.24 16.45
C LYS A 96 15.07 -9.87 15.06
N LYS A 97 15.14 -11.21 15.02
CA LYS A 97 14.67 -11.99 13.87
C LYS A 97 13.15 -12.05 13.98
N ILE A 98 12.45 -11.69 12.91
CA ILE A 98 11.00 -11.69 12.86
C ILE A 98 10.55 -12.83 11.96
N VAL A 99 9.60 -13.64 12.45
CA VAL A 99 8.88 -14.63 11.64
C VAL A 99 7.44 -14.17 11.56
N LEU A 100 6.95 -13.96 10.34
CA LEU A 100 5.63 -13.43 10.05
C LEU A 100 4.81 -14.51 9.39
N CYS A 101 3.64 -14.83 9.92
CA CYS A 101 2.64 -15.61 9.23
C CYS A 101 1.48 -14.69 8.86
N PHE A 102 1.10 -14.66 7.59
CA PHE A 102 0.03 -13.82 7.09
C PHE A 102 -0.70 -14.49 5.93
N VAL A 103 -1.92 -14.05 5.69
CA VAL A 103 -2.77 -14.51 4.61
C VAL A 103 -3.04 -13.36 3.64
N ILE A 104 -2.90 -13.64 2.35
CA ILE A 104 -3.34 -12.78 1.26
C ILE A 104 -4.60 -13.41 0.67
N SER A 105 -5.71 -12.68 0.69
CA SER A 105 -6.97 -13.12 0.10
C SER A 105 -7.37 -12.20 -1.04
N PHE A 106 -7.94 -12.74 -2.12
CA PHE A 106 -8.42 -11.98 -3.27
C PHE A 106 -9.39 -12.79 -4.12
N TYR A 107 -10.06 -12.12 -5.06
CA TYR A 107 -10.90 -12.77 -6.06
C TYR A 107 -10.22 -12.73 -7.43
N ALA A 108 -10.25 -13.84 -8.15
CA ALA A 108 -9.82 -13.92 -9.55
C ALA A 108 -11.07 -13.96 -10.44
N ASP A 109 -11.22 -12.97 -11.31
CA ASP A 109 -12.35 -12.88 -12.22
C ASP A 109 -12.01 -13.51 -13.58
N PHE A 110 -12.96 -14.27 -14.12
CA PHE A 110 -12.86 -14.88 -15.45
C PHE A 110 -14.22 -14.94 -16.13
N ILE A 111 -14.21 -15.10 -17.44
CA ILE A 111 -15.40 -15.27 -18.27
C ILE A 111 -15.57 -16.76 -18.54
N ASP A 112 -16.79 -17.26 -18.33
CA ASP A 112 -17.14 -18.65 -18.56
C ASP A 112 -17.42 -18.96 -20.05
N CYS A 113 -17.79 -20.21 -20.35
CA CYS A 113 -18.11 -20.64 -21.71
C CYS A 113 -19.40 -20.03 -22.28
N LYS A 114 -20.26 -19.49 -21.41
CA LYS A 114 -21.50 -18.79 -21.78
C LYS A 114 -21.25 -17.30 -22.02
N GLY A 115 -20.07 -16.79 -21.69
CA GLY A 115 -19.73 -15.37 -21.80
C GLY A 115 -20.09 -14.56 -20.55
N GLU A 116 -20.49 -15.22 -19.46
CA GLU A 116 -20.87 -14.57 -18.21
C GLU A 116 -19.66 -14.40 -17.29
N PRO A 117 -19.59 -13.27 -16.55
CA PRO A 117 -18.53 -13.05 -15.58
C PRO A 117 -18.71 -13.99 -14.38
N SER A 118 -17.64 -14.69 -14.05
CA SER A 118 -17.50 -15.59 -12.91
C SER A 118 -16.24 -15.24 -12.12
N TYR A 119 -16.14 -15.75 -10.89
CA TYR A 119 -14.98 -15.51 -10.05
C TYR A 119 -14.67 -16.74 -9.20
N ASP A 120 -13.42 -16.86 -8.76
CA ASP A 120 -13.03 -17.77 -7.69
C ASP A 120 -12.28 -17.01 -6.59
N PHE A 121 -12.35 -17.52 -5.36
CA PHE A 121 -11.74 -16.91 -4.19
C PHE A 121 -10.45 -17.63 -3.83
N TYR A 122 -9.39 -16.87 -3.64
CA TYR A 122 -8.07 -17.35 -3.27
C TYR A 122 -7.73 -16.87 -1.87
N GLU A 123 -7.16 -17.75 -1.07
CA GLU A 123 -6.61 -17.45 0.24
C GLU A 123 -5.23 -18.11 0.34
N ILE A 124 -4.18 -17.30 0.38
CA ILE A 124 -2.78 -17.75 0.33
C ILE A 124 -2.11 -17.47 1.67
N ASN A 125 -1.70 -18.51 2.38
CA ASN A 125 -1.02 -18.46 3.65
C ASN A 125 0.50 -18.49 3.45
N ARG A 126 1.18 -17.42 3.84
CA ARG A 126 2.62 -17.26 3.66
C ARG A 126 3.31 -17.02 4.99
N THR A 127 4.50 -17.61 5.09
CA THR A 127 5.44 -17.34 6.18
C THR A 127 6.68 -16.64 5.63
N GLU A 128 7.02 -15.47 6.16
CA GLU A 128 8.22 -14.72 5.80
C GLU A 128 9.14 -14.54 7.00
N ILE A 129 10.45 -14.60 6.75
CA ILE A 129 11.48 -14.50 7.78
C ILE A 129 12.36 -13.30 7.51
N ILE A 130 12.34 -12.33 8.43
CA ILE A 130 13.26 -11.20 8.43
C ILE A 130 14.40 -11.53 9.40
N PRO A 131 15.63 -11.76 8.91
CA PRO A 131 16.72 -12.24 9.75
C PRO A 131 17.17 -11.21 10.79
N LYS A 132 17.00 -9.92 10.50
CA LYS A 132 17.45 -8.81 11.34
C LYS A 132 16.58 -7.58 11.07
N LEU A 133 15.76 -7.21 12.04
CA LEU A 133 14.99 -5.97 12.06
C LEU A 133 15.29 -5.25 13.38
N TYR A 134 15.55 -3.94 13.34
CA TYR A 134 15.67 -3.13 14.54
C TYR A 134 14.28 -2.93 15.15
N CYS A 135 14.09 -3.50 16.34
CA CYS A 135 12.84 -3.51 17.08
C CYS A 135 13.19 -3.22 18.54
N PRO A 136 13.23 -1.93 18.94
CA PRO A 136 13.54 -1.57 20.32
C PRO A 136 12.52 -2.18 21.27
N ASP A 137 12.95 -2.52 22.48
CA ASP A 137 12.04 -2.96 23.53
C ASP A 137 11.15 -1.78 23.95
N SER A 138 9.87 -2.06 24.15
CA SER A 138 8.84 -1.07 24.44
C SER A 138 8.98 -0.51 25.85
N MET A 139 10.03 0.29 26.08
CA MET A 139 10.25 1.06 27.31
C MET A 139 9.35 2.31 27.40
N ALA A 140 8.66 2.67 26.31
CA ALA A 140 7.81 3.86 26.21
C ALA A 140 6.32 3.51 26.05
N GLN A 141 5.88 2.38 26.61
CA GLN A 141 4.44 2.12 26.76
C GLN A 141 3.88 3.07 27.82
N ILE A 142 3.45 4.24 27.38
CA ILE A 142 2.49 5.03 28.15
C ILE A 142 1.25 4.14 28.20
N SER A 143 0.83 3.77 29.39
CA SER A 143 -0.35 2.96 29.64
C SER A 143 -1.59 3.68 29.12
N THR A 144 -1.86 3.63 27.82
CA THR A 144 -3.18 3.95 27.30
C THR A 144 -4.11 2.97 27.95
N THR A 145 -4.97 3.50 28.82
CA THR A 145 -5.98 2.74 29.56
C THR A 145 -7.04 2.29 28.56
N SER A 146 -6.72 1.31 27.71
CA SER A 146 -7.71 0.53 26.98
C SER A 146 -8.10 -0.65 27.85
N VAL A 147 -9.38 -0.67 28.19
CA VAL A 147 -10.12 -1.69 28.93
C VAL A 147 -9.60 -3.12 28.67
N PRO A 148 -9.46 -3.98 29.70
CA PRO A 148 -8.88 -5.30 29.55
C PRO A 148 -9.86 -6.22 28.85
N THR A 149 -9.57 -6.64 27.63
CA THR A 149 -10.13 -7.88 27.09
C THR A 149 -9.11 -8.53 26.18
N GLY A 150 -8.42 -9.55 26.72
CA GLY A 150 -7.62 -10.48 25.93
C GLY A 150 -6.13 -10.48 26.26
N LYS A 151 -5.71 -11.57 26.91
CA LYS A 151 -4.37 -12.20 26.96
C LYS A 151 -3.15 -11.35 26.57
N SER A 152 -2.19 -11.32 27.50
CA SER A 152 -0.86 -10.68 27.49
C SER A 152 0.12 -11.10 26.37
N SER A 153 -0.36 -11.64 25.25
CA SER A 153 0.43 -11.98 24.05
C SER A 153 0.15 -11.08 22.85
N ASP A 154 -0.94 -10.30 22.84
CA ASP A 154 -1.37 -9.51 21.68
C ASP A 154 -0.73 -8.11 21.58
N ILE A 155 -0.18 -7.59 22.68
CA ILE A 155 0.35 -6.23 22.74
C ILE A 155 1.65 -6.08 21.93
N ASP A 156 2.39 -7.18 21.74
CA ASP A 156 3.59 -7.19 20.91
C ASP A 156 3.27 -7.14 19.40
N SER A 157 2.12 -7.63 18.98
CA SER A 157 1.67 -7.56 17.57
C SER A 157 1.43 -6.13 17.12
N GLU A 158 1.19 -5.20 18.05
CA GLU A 158 0.97 -3.77 17.78
C GLU A 158 2.23 -3.08 17.23
N ILE A 159 3.42 -3.66 17.48
CA ILE A 159 4.69 -3.08 17.04
C ILE A 159 4.97 -3.35 15.56
N ILE A 160 4.44 -4.44 14.99
CA ILE A 160 4.75 -4.82 13.61
C ILE A 160 3.54 -4.57 12.72
N LYS A 161 3.66 -3.61 11.82
CA LYS A 161 2.66 -3.35 10.78
C LYS A 161 3.10 -3.90 9.44
N LEU A 162 2.14 -4.43 8.69
CA LEU A 162 2.34 -4.92 7.34
C LEU A 162 1.57 -4.05 6.35
N GLU A 163 2.23 -3.65 5.27
CA GLU A 163 1.60 -3.04 4.11
C GLU A 163 1.88 -3.89 2.89
N LEU A 164 0.84 -4.28 2.18
CA LEU A 164 0.91 -5.12 0.99
C LEU A 164 0.57 -4.28 -0.25
N VAL A 165 1.43 -4.36 -1.26
CA VAL A 165 1.14 -3.89 -2.62
C VAL A 165 1.17 -5.12 -3.53
N PRO A 166 0.01 -5.77 -3.77
CA PRO A 166 -0.10 -6.94 -4.61
C PRO A 166 -0.33 -6.57 -6.08
N GLU A 167 0.12 -7.45 -6.97
CA GLU A 167 -0.02 -7.34 -8.41
C GLU A 167 -0.34 -8.72 -8.99
N CYS A 168 -1.47 -8.82 -9.69
CA CYS A 168 -1.85 -10.03 -10.40
C CYS A 168 -1.17 -10.03 -11.77
N LEU A 169 -0.11 -10.83 -11.91
CA LEU A 169 0.76 -10.82 -13.09
C LEU A 169 0.19 -11.67 -14.24
N GLY A 170 -0.66 -12.65 -13.92
CA GLY A 170 -1.31 -13.49 -14.92
C GLY A 170 -2.16 -14.60 -14.32
N GLY A 171 -2.97 -15.22 -15.17
CA GLY A 171 -3.80 -16.38 -14.83
C GLY A 171 -3.89 -17.31 -16.03
N PHE A 172 -3.64 -18.60 -15.82
CA PHE A 172 -3.64 -19.62 -16.88
C PHE A 172 -4.60 -20.75 -16.53
N PHE A 173 -5.37 -21.20 -17.51
CA PHE A 173 -6.21 -22.37 -17.33
C PHE A 173 -5.43 -23.65 -17.64
N CYS A 174 -5.36 -24.53 -16.66
CA CYS A 174 -4.75 -25.84 -16.75
C CYS A 174 -5.84 -26.91 -16.75
N LYS A 175 -5.58 -28.05 -17.39
CA LYS A 175 -6.45 -29.23 -17.28
C LYS A 175 -5.70 -30.37 -16.62
N ASP A 176 -6.37 -31.09 -15.75
CA ASP A 176 -5.83 -32.34 -15.22
C ASP A 176 -6.06 -33.52 -16.19
N ASP A 177 -5.55 -34.68 -15.82
CA ASP A 177 -5.70 -35.92 -16.59
C ASP A 177 -7.17 -36.39 -16.69
N CYS A 178 -8.04 -35.90 -15.80
CA CYS A 178 -9.48 -36.18 -15.78
C CYS A 178 -10.29 -35.20 -16.66
N GLY A 179 -9.65 -34.16 -17.21
CA GLY A 179 -10.27 -33.14 -18.05
C GLY A 179 -10.94 -32.00 -17.26
N GLU A 180 -10.78 -31.97 -15.94
CA GLU A 180 -11.20 -30.86 -15.08
C GLU A 180 -10.30 -29.65 -15.33
N SER A 181 -10.89 -28.46 -15.30
CA SER A 181 -10.18 -27.21 -15.59
C SER A 181 -9.90 -26.44 -14.31
N PHE A 182 -8.70 -25.94 -14.15
CA PHE A 182 -8.24 -25.16 -13.00
C PHE A 182 -7.66 -23.83 -13.48
N LEU A 183 -7.69 -22.81 -12.63
CA LEU A 183 -7.06 -21.52 -12.84
C LEU A 183 -5.86 -21.39 -11.92
N ASP A 184 -4.68 -21.31 -12.52
CA ASP A 184 -3.42 -21.04 -11.82
C ASP A 184 -3.11 -19.56 -11.91
N ILE A 185 -2.90 -18.90 -10.76
CA ILE A 185 -2.60 -17.48 -10.68
C ILE A 185 -1.09 -17.26 -10.48
N THR A 186 -0.55 -16.24 -11.15
CA THR A 186 0.78 -15.70 -10.87
C THR A 186 0.64 -14.41 -10.08
N LEU A 187 1.06 -14.43 -8.82
CA LEU A 187 0.91 -13.31 -7.88
C LEU A 187 2.27 -12.68 -7.57
N GLY A 188 2.46 -11.43 -7.98
CA GLY A 188 3.55 -10.59 -7.50
C GLY A 188 3.11 -9.81 -6.27
N PHE A 189 3.97 -9.62 -5.27
CA PHE A 189 3.69 -8.65 -4.23
C PHE A 189 4.95 -8.01 -3.62
N HIS A 190 4.76 -6.79 -3.16
CA HIS A 190 5.69 -6.07 -2.29
C HIS A 190 5.07 -6.00 -0.90
N LEU A 191 5.75 -6.59 0.08
CA LEU A 191 5.36 -6.57 1.48
C LEU A 191 6.33 -5.66 2.24
N ILE A 192 5.82 -4.56 2.78
CA ILE A 192 6.57 -3.64 3.62
C ILE A 192 6.24 -3.99 5.08
N VAL A 193 7.26 -4.41 5.82
CA VAL A 193 7.16 -4.73 7.24
C VAL A 193 7.75 -3.59 8.03
N LYS A 194 6.95 -2.91 8.83
CA LYS A 194 7.33 -1.75 9.63
C LYS A 194 7.38 -2.12 11.11
N CYS A 195 8.45 -1.75 11.78
CA CYS A 195 8.51 -1.72 13.24
C CYS A 195 8.08 -0.32 13.69
N GLU A 196 6.86 -0.19 14.20
CA GLU A 196 6.23 1.06 14.60
C GLU A 196 5.91 1.04 16.10
N LEU A 197 6.18 2.13 16.81
CA LEU A 197 5.72 2.32 18.18
C LEU A 197 5.10 3.71 18.33
N VAL A 198 4.05 3.81 19.14
CA VAL A 198 3.54 5.12 19.56
C VAL A 198 4.57 5.73 20.52
N VAL A 199 5.05 6.92 20.18
CA VAL A 199 6.03 7.66 20.98
C VAL A 199 5.52 9.07 21.24
N GLN A 200 5.99 9.65 22.34
CA GLN A 200 5.84 11.08 22.60
C GLN A 200 6.98 11.86 21.96
N LEU A 201 6.64 12.74 21.02
CA LEU A 201 7.58 13.69 20.43
C LEU A 201 7.31 15.08 20.97
N LEU A 202 8.37 15.76 21.41
CA LEU A 202 8.34 17.18 21.71
C LEU A 202 8.70 17.94 20.42
N ILE A 203 7.72 18.62 19.84
CA ILE A 203 7.88 19.37 18.59
C ILE A 203 7.68 20.88 18.80
N PRO A 204 8.43 21.73 18.09
CA PRO A 204 8.12 23.15 18.01
C PRO A 204 6.82 23.36 17.20
N SER A 205 5.87 24.11 17.77
CA SER A 205 4.63 24.53 17.10
C SER A 205 4.69 26.01 16.77
N TYR A 206 4.24 26.36 15.58
CA TYR A 206 4.17 27.74 15.07
C TYR A 206 2.75 28.32 15.14
N GLY A 207 1.84 27.65 15.86
CA GLY A 207 0.41 27.96 15.87
C GLY A 207 -0.36 27.23 14.77
N TYR A 208 -1.67 27.46 14.72
CA TYR A 208 -2.54 26.93 13.67
C TYR A 208 -2.33 27.70 12.36
N CYS A 209 -2.51 27.03 11.22
CA CYS A 209 -2.69 27.75 9.96
C CYS A 209 -3.85 28.74 10.12
N PRO A 210 -3.72 29.99 9.64
CA PRO A 210 -4.85 30.90 9.62
C PRO A 210 -6.00 30.21 8.88
N ILE A 211 -7.23 30.47 9.33
CA ILE A 211 -8.43 29.96 8.66
C ILE A 211 -8.30 30.35 7.18
N PRO A 212 -8.29 29.37 6.25
CA PRO A 212 -8.27 29.68 4.82
C PRO A 212 -9.38 30.66 4.50
N CYS A 213 -9.19 31.52 3.50
CA CYS A 213 -10.30 32.35 3.03
C CYS A 213 -11.48 31.42 2.69
N GLN A 214 -12.72 31.89 2.92
CA GLN A 214 -13.89 31.15 2.42
C GLN A 214 -13.62 30.84 0.96
N CYS A 215 -13.72 29.55 0.59
CA CYS A 215 -13.76 29.18 -0.80
C CYS A 215 -14.83 30.06 -1.44
N GLU A 216 -14.47 30.81 -2.47
CA GLU A 216 -15.48 31.31 -3.37
C GLU A 216 -16.26 30.07 -3.80
N GLU A 217 -17.59 30.10 -3.67
CA GLU A 217 -18.41 29.11 -4.35
C GLU A 217 -18.08 29.30 -5.82
N ASP A 218 -17.11 28.51 -6.32
CA ASP A 218 -17.01 28.20 -7.73
C ASP A 218 -18.38 27.63 -8.03
N CYS A 219 -19.30 28.48 -8.51
CA CYS A 219 -20.55 28.04 -9.06
C CYS A 219 -20.14 26.99 -10.09
N GLU A 220 -20.35 25.71 -9.77
CA GLU A 220 -20.08 24.61 -10.69
C GLU A 220 -20.86 24.94 -11.95
N GLU A 221 -20.17 25.48 -12.97
CA GLU A 221 -20.79 25.73 -14.25
C GLU A 221 -21.33 24.39 -14.73
N ASP A 222 -22.58 24.36 -15.18
CA ASP A 222 -23.20 23.11 -15.60
C ASP A 222 -22.32 22.45 -16.69
N PRO A 223 -21.95 21.17 -16.54
CA PRO A 223 -21.05 20.52 -17.49
C PRO A 223 -21.56 20.55 -18.94
N CYS A 224 -22.88 20.68 -19.14
CA CYS A 224 -23.47 20.84 -20.47
C CYS A 224 -23.25 22.26 -21.01
N GLU A 225 -23.36 23.29 -20.16
CA GLU A 225 -23.03 24.67 -20.55
C GLU A 225 -21.54 24.88 -20.83
N GLU A 226 -20.65 24.17 -20.14
CA GLU A 226 -19.23 24.12 -20.48
C GLU A 226 -18.99 23.44 -21.84
N PHE A 227 -19.64 22.28 -22.06
CA PHE A 227 -19.55 21.55 -23.33
C PHE A 227 -20.08 22.35 -24.53
N ASP A 228 -21.20 23.06 -24.37
CA ASP A 228 -21.79 23.89 -25.43
C ASP A 228 -20.93 25.11 -25.77
N ARG A 229 -20.14 25.63 -24.82
CA ARG A 229 -19.17 26.71 -25.03
C ARG A 229 -17.84 26.20 -25.59
N ALA A 230 -17.54 24.92 -25.45
CA ALA A 230 -16.30 24.35 -25.94
C ALA A 230 -16.22 24.46 -27.48
N PRO A 231 -15.07 24.84 -28.04
CA PRO A 231 -14.91 24.88 -29.48
C PRO A 231 -15.06 23.48 -30.05
N VAL A 232 -15.70 23.39 -31.21
CA VAL A 232 -15.83 22.15 -31.95
C VAL A 232 -14.43 21.54 -32.15
N PRO A 233 -14.22 20.26 -31.80
CA PRO A 233 -12.91 19.63 -31.95
C PRO A 233 -12.46 19.68 -33.41
N LYS A 234 -11.16 19.76 -33.64
CA LYS A 234 -10.59 19.66 -34.99
C LYS A 234 -10.91 18.27 -35.56
N PHE A 235 -11.97 18.19 -36.37
CA PHE A 235 -12.36 16.96 -37.07
C PHE A 235 -11.38 16.57 -38.17
N PHE A 236 -10.70 17.56 -38.74
CA PHE A 236 -9.78 17.36 -39.85
C PHE A 236 -8.34 17.50 -39.38
N PRO A 237 -7.44 16.61 -39.81
CA PRO A 237 -6.02 16.74 -39.53
C PRO A 237 -5.47 18.05 -40.15
N ASP A 238 -4.42 18.60 -39.53
CA ASP A 238 -3.77 19.82 -40.03
C ASP A 238 -3.29 19.62 -41.46
N GLN A 239 -3.86 20.38 -42.40
CA GLN A 239 -3.43 20.35 -43.80
C GLN A 239 -2.22 21.27 -43.96
N LYS A 240 -1.05 20.69 -44.24
CA LYS A 240 0.12 21.44 -44.70
C LYS A 240 -0.05 21.77 -46.18
N LEU A 241 -0.82 22.82 -46.46
CA LEU A 241 -0.97 23.33 -47.82
C LEU A 241 0.10 24.39 -48.09
N GLU A 242 0.71 24.30 -49.27
CA GLU A 242 1.49 25.41 -49.81
C GLU A 242 0.53 26.50 -50.31
N PRO A 243 0.88 27.80 -50.18
CA PRO A 243 0.03 28.87 -50.68
C PRO A 243 -0.25 28.70 -52.16
N LEU A 244 -1.53 28.79 -52.55
CA LEU A 244 -1.96 28.68 -53.95
C LEU A 244 -1.55 29.90 -54.80
N PHE A 245 -1.17 31.00 -54.15
CA PHE A 245 -0.73 32.23 -54.79
C PHE A 245 0.43 32.82 -53.97
N ASP A 246 1.43 33.34 -54.67
CA ASP A 246 2.50 34.14 -54.07
C ASP A 246 1.96 35.54 -53.69
N GLU A 247 2.39 36.10 -52.55
CA GLU A 247 2.10 37.49 -52.15
C GLU A 247 2.69 38.53 -53.11
#